data_AF-G7L823-F1
#
_entry.id   AF-G7L823-F1
#
_cell.length_a   1.000
_cell.length_b   1.000
_cell.length_c   1.000
_cell.angle_alpha   90.00
_cell.angle_beta   90.00
_cell.angle_gamma   90.00
#
_symmetry.space_group_name_H-M   'P 1'
#
loop_
_entity.id
_entity.type
_entity.pdbx_description
1 polymer ?
#
loop_
_entity_poly.entity_id
_entity_poly.type
_entity_poly.pdbx_seq_one_letter_code
_entity_poly.pdbx_strand_id
1 'polypeptide(L)'
;MGMLLLHQDWLVFPFFFFFLAIYLIGYSIIFRNKNPKIRSEFSSCLISLFHGTPAAIFGAISIFSDPNSGFASLNTAFQKTVLDYSIAYFVTDLLHYVVFFPSDVLFIAHHLATLFVIVTCRHVVSHGSFSVVVLLVLAEVTSACQNTWTLTGACRKENRFAARVYDVLSPPFYVVYSIVRGFVGPYFVFKMVVFYASGLAYGLVPTWIWVSWAVVVFSAIGVSILWVYTRWVELISERRTGEYLDIAKTYGLHPVSLAIAFVLQHPLVASVVFGATKSWQLREVINACKIKLTSEVIEEINKVHSRFPNPCP
;
A
#
# COMPACT_ATOMS: atom_id res chain seq x y z
N MET A 1 -17.46 -28.66 -36.18
CA MET A 1 -17.82 -27.91 -34.96
C MET A 1 -17.07 -28.38 -33.70
N GLY A 2 -15.91 -29.06 -33.81
CA GLY A 2 -15.15 -29.59 -32.66
C GLY A 2 -13.71 -29.07 -32.53
N MET A 3 -13.27 -28.23 -33.45
CA MET A 3 -11.88 -27.72 -33.52
C MET A 3 -11.76 -26.21 -33.23
N LEU A 4 -12.89 -25.54 -32.98
CA LEU A 4 -12.98 -24.10 -32.71
C LEU A 4 -13.10 -23.75 -31.21
N LEU A 5 -13.17 -24.77 -30.33
CA LEU A 5 -13.18 -24.59 -28.87
C LEU A 5 -11.80 -24.73 -28.22
N LEU A 6 -10.75 -24.96 -29.03
CA LEU A 6 -9.36 -25.11 -28.57
C LEU A 6 -8.54 -23.80 -28.59
N HIS A 7 -9.07 -22.69 -29.12
CA HIS A 7 -8.49 -21.34 -28.98
C HIS A 7 -9.11 -20.60 -27.78
N GLN A 8 -8.87 -21.12 -26.58
CA GLN A 8 -8.86 -20.28 -25.36
C GLN A 8 -7.38 -20.04 -25.06
N ASP A 9 -6.77 -19.18 -25.87
CA ASP A 9 -5.32 -19.00 -25.92
C ASP A 9 -4.77 -18.58 -24.56
N TRP A 10 -3.65 -19.20 -24.17
CA TRP A 10 -2.89 -18.86 -22.97
C TRP A 10 -2.26 -17.47 -23.12
N LEU A 11 -3.06 -16.41 -23.02
CA LEU A 11 -2.60 -15.02 -23.11
C LEU A 11 -1.65 -14.64 -21.98
N VAL A 12 -1.55 -15.47 -20.93
CA VAL A 12 -0.57 -15.31 -19.84
C VAL A 12 0.87 -15.22 -20.39
N PHE A 13 1.25 -16.04 -21.37
CA PHE A 13 2.62 -16.03 -21.91
C PHE A 13 2.99 -14.74 -22.66
N PRO A 14 2.22 -14.27 -23.65
CA PRO A 14 2.53 -12.99 -24.30
C PRO A 14 2.50 -11.82 -23.31
N PHE A 15 1.57 -11.80 -22.36
CA PHE A 15 1.56 -10.77 -21.32
C PHE A 15 2.78 -10.86 -20.38
N PHE A 16 3.25 -12.06 -20.05
CA PHE A 16 4.45 -12.24 -19.23
C PHE A 16 5.67 -11.64 -19.93
N PHE A 17 5.88 -11.94 -21.21
CA PHE A 17 6.99 -11.35 -21.97
C PHE A 17 6.83 -9.82 -22.15
N PHE A 18 5.60 -9.32 -22.24
CA PHE A 18 5.32 -7.88 -22.24
C PHE A 18 5.78 -7.22 -20.93
N PHE A 19 5.38 -7.74 -19.77
CA PHE A 19 5.81 -7.20 -18.47
C PHE A 19 7.31 -7.38 -18.23
N LEU A 20 7.87 -8.52 -18.62
CA LEU A 20 9.31 -8.76 -18.54
C LEU A 20 10.09 -7.74 -19.39
N ALA A 21 9.63 -7.45 -20.61
CA ALA A 21 10.26 -6.45 -21.47
C ALA A 21 10.23 -5.06 -20.82
N ILE A 22 9.08 -4.65 -20.26
CA ILE A 22 8.96 -3.36 -19.55
C ILE A 22 9.91 -3.32 -18.34
N TYR A 23 9.97 -4.40 -17.55
CA TYR A 23 10.88 -4.49 -16.41
C TYR A 23 12.35 -4.34 -16.85
N LEU A 24 12.76 -5.07 -17.89
CA LEU A 24 14.14 -5.05 -18.42
C LEU A 24 14.49 -3.71 -19.04
N ILE A 25 13.57 -3.04 -19.72
CA ILE A 25 13.74 -1.67 -20.24
C ILE A 25 13.87 -0.69 -19.07
N GLY A 26 13.01 -0.78 -18.06
CA GLY A 26 13.10 0.00 -16.84
C GLY A 26 14.47 -0.14 -16.18
N TYR A 27 14.92 -1.39 -16.02
CA TYR A 27 16.15 -1.72 -15.30
C TYR A 27 17.40 -1.32 -16.09
N SER A 28 17.43 -1.62 -17.39
CA SER A 28 18.65 -1.50 -18.20
C SER A 28 18.79 -0.14 -18.89
N ILE A 29 17.68 0.56 -19.13
CA ILE A 29 17.65 1.80 -19.91
C ILE A 29 17.21 2.98 -19.05
N ILE A 30 15.98 2.94 -18.52
CA ILE A 30 15.35 4.10 -17.88
C ILE A 30 16.05 4.45 -16.55
N PHE A 31 16.27 3.45 -15.70
CA PHE A 31 16.81 3.64 -14.35
C PHE A 31 18.29 3.23 -14.23
N ARG A 32 19.00 3.12 -15.36
CA ARG A 32 20.39 2.62 -15.43
C ARG A 32 21.37 3.33 -14.51
N ASN A 33 21.14 4.62 -14.25
CA ASN A 33 22.00 5.49 -13.43
C ASN A 33 21.70 5.41 -11.93
N LYS A 34 20.67 4.65 -11.50
CA LYS A 34 20.35 4.44 -10.09
C LYS A 34 21.15 3.27 -9.52
N ASN A 35 21.38 3.29 -8.21
CA ASN A 35 21.95 2.14 -7.48
C ASN A 35 21.11 0.87 -7.78
N PRO A 36 21.72 -0.32 -7.94
CA PRO A 36 21.02 -1.58 -8.21
C PRO A 36 19.74 -1.83 -7.42
N LYS A 37 19.71 -1.51 -6.11
CA LYS A 37 18.51 -1.71 -5.27
C LYS A 37 17.36 -0.81 -5.71
N ILE A 38 17.58 0.51 -5.75
CA ILE A 38 16.59 1.50 -6.20
C ILE A 38 16.17 1.24 -7.64
N ARG A 39 17.13 0.85 -8.48
CA ARG A 39 16.89 0.51 -9.89
C ARG A 39 15.89 -0.62 -10.04
N SER A 40 16.06 -1.71 -9.28
CA SER A 40 15.12 -2.84 -9.31
C SER A 40 13.73 -2.45 -8.80
N GLU A 41 13.65 -1.68 -7.71
CA GLU A 41 12.39 -1.21 -7.13
C GLU A 41 11.63 -0.29 -8.10
N PHE A 42 12.34 0.61 -8.79
CA PHE A 42 11.76 1.51 -9.77
C PHE A 42 11.25 0.76 -11.01
N SER A 43 11.94 -0.31 -11.43
CA SER A 43 11.48 -1.20 -12.49
C SER A 43 10.22 -1.97 -12.10
N SER A 44 10.12 -2.45 -10.85
CA SER A 44 8.89 -3.05 -10.31
C SER A 44 7.73 -2.05 -10.30
N CYS A 45 7.97 -0.82 -9.81
CA CYS A 45 6.96 0.25 -9.87
C CYS A 45 6.51 0.55 -11.32
N LEU A 46 7.43 0.49 -12.28
CA LEU A 46 7.10 0.72 -13.69
C LEU A 46 6.16 -0.37 -14.24
N ILE A 47 6.45 -1.66 -14.01
CA ILE A 47 5.53 -2.72 -14.44
C ILE A 47 4.19 -2.65 -13.70
N SER A 48 4.18 -2.25 -12.42
CA SER A 48 2.97 -2.03 -11.64
C SER A 48 2.12 -0.89 -12.21
N LEU A 49 2.71 0.23 -12.65
CA LEU A 49 1.97 1.29 -13.36
C LEU A 49 1.36 0.79 -14.67
N PHE A 50 2.12 -0.01 -15.42
CA PHE A 50 1.65 -0.62 -16.65
C PHE A 50 0.63 -1.73 -16.43
N HIS A 51 0.48 -2.29 -15.23
CA HIS A 51 -0.56 -3.26 -14.90
C HIS A 51 -1.77 -2.61 -14.23
N GLY A 52 -1.58 -1.89 -13.13
CA GLY A 52 -2.66 -1.45 -12.25
C GLY A 52 -3.65 -0.52 -12.95
N THR A 53 -3.15 0.46 -13.73
CA THR A 53 -4.04 1.38 -14.45
C THR A 53 -4.86 0.64 -15.51
N PRO A 54 -4.26 -0.17 -16.42
CA PRO A 54 -5.04 -0.98 -17.34
C PRO A 54 -5.95 -2.02 -16.66
N ALA A 55 -5.50 -2.67 -15.59
CA ALA A 55 -6.29 -3.68 -14.87
C ALA A 55 -7.53 -3.06 -14.21
N ALA A 56 -7.42 -1.87 -13.63
CA ALA A 56 -8.57 -1.14 -13.09
C ALA A 56 -9.56 -0.74 -14.20
N ILE A 57 -9.05 -0.22 -15.33
CA ILE A 57 -9.88 0.22 -16.46
C ILE A 57 -10.56 -0.97 -17.14
N PHE A 58 -9.79 -1.94 -17.62
CA PHE A 58 -10.32 -3.11 -18.32
C PHE A 58 -11.16 -3.99 -17.40
N GLY A 59 -10.79 -4.11 -16.13
CA GLY A 59 -11.60 -4.76 -15.11
C GLY A 59 -12.97 -4.08 -14.99
N ALA A 60 -13.00 -2.75 -14.81
CA ALA A 60 -14.26 -2.01 -14.72
C ALA A 60 -15.12 -2.17 -15.99
N ILE A 61 -14.53 -2.01 -17.18
CA ILE A 61 -15.25 -2.20 -18.45
C ILE A 61 -15.82 -3.62 -18.51
N SER A 62 -15.04 -4.65 -18.17
CA SER A 62 -15.48 -6.05 -18.21
C SER A 62 -16.65 -6.36 -17.27
N ILE A 63 -16.76 -5.63 -16.16
CA ILE A 63 -17.87 -5.74 -15.22
C ILE A 63 -19.09 -4.99 -15.74
N PHE A 64 -18.94 -3.74 -16.20
CA PHE A 64 -20.07 -2.93 -16.67
C PHE A 64 -20.62 -3.38 -18.03
N SER A 65 -19.82 -4.07 -18.85
CA SER A 65 -20.27 -4.62 -20.12
C SER A 65 -21.07 -5.92 -20.00
N ASP A 66 -21.00 -6.59 -18.85
CA ASP A 66 -21.66 -7.88 -18.63
C ASP A 66 -23.02 -7.69 -17.93
N PRO A 67 -24.15 -8.01 -18.58
CA PRO A 67 -25.46 -7.91 -17.96
C PRO A 67 -25.66 -8.93 -16.81
N ASN A 68 -24.83 -9.98 -16.72
CA ASN A 68 -24.94 -11.06 -15.74
C ASN A 68 -23.91 -10.94 -14.61
N SER A 69 -24.08 -9.92 -13.76
CA SER A 69 -23.19 -9.56 -12.64
C SER A 69 -23.40 -10.39 -11.35
N GLY A 70 -23.37 -11.72 -11.48
CA GLY A 70 -23.51 -12.64 -10.33
C GLY A 70 -22.19 -13.04 -9.69
N PHE A 71 -22.15 -13.21 -8.36
CA PHE A 71 -20.96 -13.71 -7.66
C PHE A 71 -20.52 -15.11 -8.10
N ALA A 72 -21.41 -15.93 -8.66
CA ALA A 72 -21.11 -17.24 -9.24
C ALA A 72 -21.39 -17.31 -10.75
N SER A 73 -21.44 -16.16 -11.45
CA SER A 73 -21.61 -16.16 -12.91
C SER A 73 -20.41 -16.82 -13.61
N LEU A 74 -20.67 -17.34 -14.82
CA LEU A 74 -19.62 -17.90 -15.67
C LEU A 74 -18.67 -16.78 -16.11
N ASN A 75 -17.37 -17.05 -16.05
CA ASN A 75 -16.36 -16.07 -16.44
C ASN A 75 -16.46 -15.74 -17.94
N THR A 76 -16.69 -14.46 -18.27
CA THR A 76 -16.72 -14.00 -19.66
C THR A 76 -15.33 -14.07 -20.29
N ALA A 77 -15.27 -14.09 -21.63
CA ALA A 77 -13.99 -14.06 -22.35
C ALA A 77 -13.14 -12.83 -21.96
N PHE A 78 -13.77 -11.66 -21.81
CA PHE A 78 -13.03 -10.45 -21.45
C PHE A 78 -12.52 -10.48 -20.01
N GLN A 79 -13.33 -10.97 -19.06
CA GLN A 79 -12.87 -11.17 -17.68
C GLN A 79 -11.70 -12.16 -17.62
N LYS A 80 -11.75 -13.27 -18.38
CA LYS A 80 -10.63 -14.21 -18.50
C LYS A 80 -9.35 -13.54 -18.99
N THR A 81 -9.44 -12.67 -19.99
CA THR A 81 -8.29 -11.86 -20.47
C THR A 81 -7.74 -10.94 -19.39
N VAL A 82 -8.60 -10.26 -18.61
CA VAL A 82 -8.18 -9.41 -17.48
C VAL A 82 -7.46 -10.23 -16.39
N LEU A 83 -7.94 -11.44 -16.12
CA LEU A 83 -7.28 -12.36 -15.18
C LEU A 83 -5.93 -12.84 -15.73
N ASP A 84 -5.84 -13.24 -17.00
CA ASP A 84 -4.59 -13.70 -17.63
C ASP A 84 -3.53 -12.58 -17.65
N TYR A 85 -3.96 -11.35 -17.93
CA TYR A 85 -3.14 -10.14 -17.85
C TYR A 85 -2.58 -9.90 -16.44
N SER A 86 -3.43 -10.08 -15.42
CA SER A 86 -3.03 -9.89 -14.02
C SER A 86 -2.12 -11.01 -13.53
N ILE A 87 -2.39 -12.26 -13.90
CA ILE A 87 -1.51 -13.41 -13.59
C ILE A 87 -0.09 -13.13 -14.10
N ALA A 88 0.03 -12.69 -15.35
CA ALA A 88 1.32 -12.38 -15.97
C ALA A 88 2.10 -11.29 -15.21
N TYR A 89 1.42 -10.22 -14.78
CA TYR A 89 2.02 -9.18 -13.94
C TYR A 89 2.50 -9.74 -12.60
N PHE A 90 1.59 -10.38 -11.83
CA PHE A 90 1.92 -10.89 -10.49
C PHE A 90 3.04 -11.93 -10.52
N VAL A 91 3.13 -12.76 -11.57
CA VAL A 91 4.27 -13.67 -11.77
C VAL A 91 5.57 -12.90 -12.01
N THR A 92 5.54 -11.89 -12.87
CA THR A 92 6.74 -11.08 -13.17
C THR A 92 7.23 -10.32 -11.95
N ASP A 93 6.32 -9.73 -11.17
CA ASP A 93 6.66 -8.96 -9.97
C ASP A 93 7.06 -9.87 -8.80
N LEU A 94 6.47 -11.07 -8.70
CA LEU A 94 6.93 -12.11 -7.76
C LEU A 94 8.38 -12.52 -8.03
N LEU A 95 8.77 -12.69 -9.31
CA LEU A 95 10.17 -12.96 -9.67
C LEU A 95 11.09 -11.83 -9.23
N HIS A 96 10.65 -10.58 -9.37
CA HIS A 96 11.39 -9.43 -8.85
C HIS A 96 11.64 -9.54 -7.33
N TYR A 97 10.59 -9.77 -6.54
CA TYR A 97 10.75 -9.88 -5.08
C TYR A 97 11.63 -11.07 -4.68
N VAL A 98 11.44 -12.24 -5.29
CA VAL A 98 12.25 -13.44 -4.98
C VAL A 98 13.73 -13.22 -5.31
N VAL A 99 14.05 -12.51 -6.39
CA VAL A 99 15.44 -12.29 -6.84
C VAL A 99 16.11 -11.14 -6.09
N PHE A 100 15.42 -10.01 -5.89
CA PHE A 100 16.04 -8.77 -5.39
C PHE A 100 15.71 -8.47 -3.92
N PHE A 101 14.59 -8.99 -3.40
CA PHE A 101 14.08 -8.71 -2.05
C PHE A 101 13.57 -9.97 -1.33
N PRO A 102 14.37 -11.05 -1.22
CA PRO A 102 13.90 -12.34 -0.68
C PRO A 102 13.49 -12.27 0.80
N SER A 103 13.97 -11.27 1.53
CA SER A 103 13.58 -11.00 2.92
C SER A 103 12.20 -10.36 3.06
N ASP A 104 11.60 -9.86 1.97
CA ASP A 104 10.30 -9.19 2.00
C ASP A 104 9.14 -10.21 1.93
N VAL A 105 9.07 -11.04 2.97
CA VAL A 105 8.15 -12.18 3.05
C VAL A 105 6.69 -11.75 2.92
N LEU A 106 6.33 -10.55 3.43
CA LEU A 106 4.96 -10.06 3.39
C LEU A 106 4.51 -9.80 1.94
N PHE A 107 5.34 -9.13 1.13
CA PHE A 107 5.04 -8.88 -0.28
C PHE A 107 5.05 -10.15 -1.10
N ILE A 108 6.00 -11.06 -0.88
CA ILE A 108 6.06 -12.37 -1.55
C ILE A 108 4.78 -13.18 -1.25
N ALA A 109 4.40 -13.28 0.03
CA ALA A 109 3.19 -13.99 0.45
C ALA A 109 1.92 -13.35 -0.15
N HIS A 110 1.86 -12.01 -0.21
CA HIS A 110 0.77 -11.30 -0.86
C HIS A 110 0.64 -11.67 -2.34
N HIS A 111 1.73 -11.67 -3.11
CA HIS A 111 1.72 -12.03 -4.53
C HIS A 111 1.27 -13.47 -4.75
N LEU A 112 1.79 -14.40 -3.95
CA LEU A 112 1.38 -15.82 -3.99
C LEU A 112 -0.10 -16.00 -3.67
N ALA A 113 -0.61 -15.30 -2.65
CA ALA A 113 -2.01 -15.37 -2.25
C ALA A 113 -2.94 -14.79 -3.33
N THR A 114 -2.56 -13.65 -3.93
CA THR A 114 -3.31 -13.06 -5.05
C THR A 114 -3.28 -13.96 -6.28
N LEU A 115 -2.12 -14.53 -6.63
CA LEU A 115 -2.01 -15.51 -7.71
C LEU A 115 -2.90 -16.73 -7.45
N PHE A 116 -2.91 -17.25 -6.24
CA PHE A 116 -3.78 -18.36 -5.86
C PHE A 116 -5.26 -18.06 -6.16
N VAL A 117 -5.77 -16.89 -5.74
CA VAL A 117 -7.17 -16.50 -6.00
C VAL A 117 -7.45 -16.35 -7.49
N ILE A 118 -6.59 -15.63 -8.23
CA ILE A 118 -6.80 -15.34 -9.65
C ILE A 118 -6.69 -16.61 -10.50
N VAL A 119 -5.67 -17.45 -10.26
CA VAL A 119 -5.44 -18.71 -11.00
C VAL A 119 -6.56 -19.71 -10.75
N THR A 120 -7.00 -19.89 -9.50
CA THR A 120 -8.11 -20.80 -9.20
C THR A 120 -9.42 -20.32 -9.82
N CYS A 121 -9.70 -19.01 -9.80
CA CYS A 121 -10.84 -18.44 -10.49
C CYS A 121 -10.78 -18.66 -12.01
N ARG A 122 -9.61 -18.42 -12.61
CA ARG A 122 -9.40 -18.46 -14.06
C ARG A 122 -9.37 -19.89 -14.64
N HIS A 123 -8.73 -20.82 -13.95
CA HIS A 123 -8.39 -22.14 -14.52
C HIS A 123 -9.06 -23.32 -13.81
N VAL A 124 -9.47 -23.18 -12.54
CA VAL A 124 -10.05 -24.30 -11.78
C VAL A 124 -11.58 -24.28 -11.83
N VAL A 125 -12.21 -23.14 -11.53
CA VAL A 125 -13.70 -23.06 -11.50
C VAL A 125 -14.31 -22.39 -12.71
N SER A 126 -13.60 -21.45 -13.35
CA SER A 126 -14.13 -20.62 -14.44
C SER A 126 -15.47 -19.92 -14.12
N HIS A 127 -15.78 -19.75 -12.83
CA HIS A 127 -16.92 -19.02 -12.30
C HIS A 127 -16.45 -18.03 -11.23
N GLY A 128 -17.24 -16.99 -11.02
CA GLY A 128 -17.04 -16.01 -9.95
C GLY A 128 -15.96 -14.96 -10.22
N SER A 129 -15.52 -14.81 -11.47
CA SER A 129 -14.65 -13.69 -11.92
C SER A 129 -15.24 -12.34 -11.59
N PHE A 130 -16.57 -12.17 -11.55
CA PHE A 130 -17.20 -10.92 -11.11
C PHE A 130 -16.62 -10.45 -9.77
N SER A 131 -16.55 -11.35 -8.79
CA SER A 131 -16.02 -11.06 -7.46
C SER A 131 -14.54 -10.69 -7.52
N VAL A 132 -13.76 -11.53 -8.22
CA VAL A 132 -12.29 -11.39 -8.28
C VAL A 132 -11.88 -10.13 -9.04
N VAL A 133 -12.54 -9.83 -10.15
CA VAL A 133 -12.28 -8.64 -10.97
C VAL A 133 -12.74 -7.38 -10.26
N VAL A 134 -13.88 -7.36 -9.55
CA VAL A 134 -14.26 -6.19 -8.74
C VAL A 134 -13.22 -5.95 -7.64
N LEU A 135 -12.77 -7.00 -6.94
CA LEU A 135 -11.72 -6.88 -5.93
C LEU A 135 -10.39 -6.42 -6.53
N LEU A 136 -10.04 -6.88 -7.74
CA LEU A 136 -8.88 -6.40 -8.49
C LEU A 136 -9.02 -4.91 -8.84
N VAL A 137 -10.19 -4.46 -9.30
CA VAL A 137 -10.43 -3.03 -9.62
C VAL A 137 -10.31 -2.18 -8.36
N LEU A 138 -10.96 -2.58 -7.26
CA LEU A 138 -10.80 -1.92 -5.97
C LEU A 138 -9.33 -1.96 -5.51
N ALA A 139 -8.59 -2.99 -5.91
CA ALA A 139 -7.20 -3.09 -5.56
C ALA A 139 -6.31 -2.11 -6.32
N GLU A 140 -6.56 -1.97 -7.61
CA GLU A 140 -5.71 -1.24 -8.53
C GLU A 140 -6.12 0.22 -8.74
N VAL A 141 -7.33 0.63 -8.33
CA VAL A 141 -7.80 2.02 -8.49
C VAL A 141 -6.89 3.04 -7.80
N THR A 142 -6.15 2.62 -6.76
CA THR A 142 -5.16 3.46 -6.06
C THR A 142 -3.72 3.24 -6.55
N SER A 143 -3.48 2.32 -7.49
CA SER A 143 -2.15 1.86 -7.89
C SER A 143 -1.28 2.98 -8.49
N ALA A 144 -1.84 3.85 -9.33
CA ALA A 144 -1.11 4.98 -9.89
C ALA A 144 -0.62 5.96 -8.81
N CYS A 145 -1.49 6.25 -7.82
CA CYS A 145 -1.13 7.09 -6.67
C CYS A 145 -0.07 6.39 -5.80
N GLN A 146 -0.25 5.10 -5.52
CA GLN A 146 0.66 4.31 -4.70
C GLN A 146 2.07 4.24 -5.33
N ASN A 147 2.17 3.94 -6.63
CA ASN A 147 3.45 3.90 -7.34
C ASN A 147 4.13 5.27 -7.38
N THR A 148 3.38 6.34 -7.64
CA THR A 148 3.91 7.70 -7.61
C THR A 148 4.41 8.08 -6.21
N TRP A 149 3.65 7.72 -5.17
CA TRP A 149 4.01 7.91 -3.77
C TRP A 149 5.29 7.14 -3.40
N THR A 150 5.43 5.88 -3.79
CA THR A 150 6.63 5.08 -3.55
C THR A 150 7.87 5.68 -4.22
N LEU A 151 7.78 6.02 -5.51
CA LEU A 151 8.90 6.59 -6.29
C LEU A 151 9.36 7.94 -5.70
N THR A 152 8.41 8.79 -5.34
CA THR A 152 8.71 10.12 -4.78
C THR A 152 9.22 10.02 -3.34
N GLY A 153 8.73 9.06 -2.56
CA GLY A 153 9.24 8.75 -1.22
C GLY A 153 10.70 8.31 -1.24
N ALA A 154 11.06 7.41 -2.17
CA ALA A 154 12.45 6.96 -2.35
C ALA A 154 13.41 8.11 -2.71
N CYS A 155 12.93 9.13 -3.44
CA CYS A 155 13.73 10.30 -3.83
C CYS A 155 13.52 11.53 -2.92
N ARG A 156 12.73 11.43 -1.84
CA ARG A 156 12.27 12.58 -1.03
C ARG A 156 13.43 13.40 -0.46
N LYS A 157 14.52 12.75 -0.06
CA LYS A 157 15.71 13.42 0.52
C LYS A 157 16.65 14.05 -0.51
N GLU A 158 16.59 13.58 -1.76
CA GLU A 158 17.54 13.98 -2.81
C GLU A 158 16.95 15.02 -3.76
N ASN A 159 15.62 15.06 -3.91
CA ASN A 159 14.97 15.91 -4.90
C ASN A 159 13.78 16.69 -4.29
N ARG A 160 13.88 18.02 -4.30
CA ARG A 160 12.84 18.93 -3.76
C ARG A 160 11.50 18.79 -4.48
N PHE A 161 11.50 18.54 -5.79
CA PHE A 161 10.26 18.28 -6.53
C PHE A 161 9.61 16.97 -6.08
N ALA A 162 10.40 15.91 -5.94
CA ALA A 162 9.90 14.62 -5.42
C ALA A 162 9.33 14.78 -4.00
N ALA A 163 10.01 15.52 -3.12
CA ALA A 163 9.50 15.81 -1.78
C ALA A 163 8.15 16.52 -1.81
N ARG A 164 8.02 17.57 -2.63
CA ARG A 164 6.76 18.30 -2.79
C ARG A 164 5.63 17.42 -3.30
N VAL A 165 5.90 16.58 -4.30
CA VAL A 165 4.89 15.65 -4.83
C VAL A 165 4.47 14.65 -3.74
N TYR A 166 5.43 14.06 -3.03
CA TYR A 166 5.16 13.12 -1.93
C TYR A 166 4.29 13.76 -0.83
N ASP A 167 4.63 14.95 -0.37
CA ASP A 167 3.93 15.63 0.72
C ASP A 167 2.50 16.03 0.33
N VAL A 168 2.28 16.46 -0.92
CA VAL A 168 0.96 16.82 -1.45
C VAL A 168 0.11 15.59 -1.76
N LEU A 169 0.72 14.52 -2.30
CA LEU A 169 0.01 13.31 -2.69
C LEU A 169 -0.38 12.45 -1.48
N SER A 170 0.43 12.43 -0.42
CA SER A 170 0.22 11.51 0.72
C SER A 170 -1.18 11.63 1.35
N PRO A 171 -1.69 12.82 1.75
CA PRO A 171 -3.01 12.90 2.37
C PRO A 171 -4.18 12.41 1.47
N PRO A 172 -4.36 12.90 0.22
CA PRO A 172 -5.46 12.43 -0.61
C PRO A 172 -5.31 10.95 -0.96
N PHE A 173 -4.08 10.47 -1.19
CA PHE A 173 -3.83 9.04 -1.41
C PHE A 173 -4.28 8.20 -0.21
N TYR A 174 -3.88 8.56 1.01
CA TYR A 174 -4.24 7.81 2.21
C TYR A 174 -5.76 7.83 2.46
N VAL A 175 -6.44 8.95 2.18
CA VAL A 175 -7.91 9.03 2.29
C VAL A 175 -8.58 8.07 1.31
N VAL A 176 -8.23 8.15 0.02
CA VAL A 176 -8.83 7.27 -1.01
C VAL A 176 -8.52 5.81 -0.71
N TYR A 177 -7.27 5.49 -0.34
CA TYR A 177 -6.86 4.15 0.05
C TYR A 177 -7.68 3.64 1.25
N SER A 178 -7.86 4.46 2.28
CA SER A 178 -8.64 4.10 3.47
C SER A 178 -10.11 3.84 3.13
N ILE A 179 -10.71 4.65 2.26
CA ILE A 179 -12.10 4.45 1.81
C ILE A 179 -12.22 3.14 1.03
N VAL A 180 -11.40 2.96 0.00
CA VAL A 180 -11.50 1.83 -0.91
C VAL A 180 -11.16 0.52 -0.21
N ARG A 181 -10.07 0.48 0.55
CA ARG A 181 -9.57 -0.74 1.21
C ARG A 181 -10.17 -0.98 2.59
N GLY A 182 -10.50 0.07 3.32
CA GLY A 182 -11.02 -0.01 4.69
C GLY A 182 -12.54 -0.06 4.80
N PHE A 183 -13.28 0.34 3.75
CA PHE A 183 -14.75 0.32 3.78
C PHE A 183 -15.36 -0.41 2.58
N VAL A 184 -15.03 0.03 1.35
CA VAL A 184 -15.66 -0.52 0.13
C VAL A 184 -15.30 -2.00 -0.07
N GLY A 185 -14.01 -2.34 0.04
CA GLY A 185 -13.53 -3.73 -0.03
C GLY A 185 -14.19 -4.65 1.00
N PRO A 186 -14.12 -4.35 2.32
CA PRO A 186 -14.78 -5.15 3.36
C PRO A 186 -16.27 -5.34 3.13
N TYR A 187 -16.99 -4.28 2.74
CA TYR A 187 -18.41 -4.38 2.43
C TYR A 187 -18.68 -5.31 1.24
N PHE A 188 -17.88 -5.22 0.18
CA PHE A 188 -18.00 -6.11 -0.98
C PHE A 188 -17.71 -7.57 -0.61
N VAL A 189 -16.67 -7.83 0.18
CA VAL A 189 -16.32 -9.18 0.68
C VAL A 189 -17.43 -9.73 1.56
N PHE A 190 -18.03 -8.91 2.44
CA PHE A 190 -19.18 -9.32 3.23
C PHE A 190 -20.33 -9.79 2.33
N LYS A 191 -20.70 -9.02 1.30
CA LYS A 191 -21.73 -9.43 0.34
C LYS A 191 -21.37 -10.73 -0.39
N MET A 192 -20.11 -10.86 -0.80
CA MET A 192 -19.59 -12.07 -1.45
C MET A 192 -19.73 -13.30 -0.54
N VAL A 193 -19.32 -13.19 0.73
CA VAL A 193 -19.41 -14.29 1.70
C VAL A 193 -20.86 -14.66 1.98
N VAL A 194 -21.75 -13.69 2.18
CA VAL A 194 -23.18 -13.94 2.40
C VAL A 194 -23.79 -14.69 1.20
N PHE A 195 -23.44 -14.29 -0.03
CA PHE A 195 -23.91 -14.98 -1.23
C PHE A 195 -23.44 -16.44 -1.27
N TYR A 196 -22.14 -16.70 -1.07
CA TYR A 196 -21.63 -18.08 -1.11
C TYR A 196 -22.19 -18.94 0.03
N ALA A 197 -22.32 -18.37 1.24
CA ALA A 197 -22.87 -19.06 2.40
C ALA A 197 -24.36 -19.41 2.26
N SER A 198 -25.11 -18.65 1.44
CA SER A 198 -26.52 -18.94 1.16
C SER A 198 -26.76 -20.22 0.34
N GLY A 199 -25.71 -20.83 -0.23
CA GLY A 199 -25.83 -22.01 -1.08
C GLY A 199 -26.21 -21.72 -2.53
N LEU A 200 -26.43 -20.46 -2.91
CA LEU A 200 -26.76 -20.06 -4.29
C LEU A 200 -25.68 -20.40 -5.33
N ALA A 201 -24.45 -20.68 -4.88
CA ALA A 201 -23.33 -21.08 -5.73
C ALA A 201 -23.09 -22.61 -5.75
N TYR A 202 -23.95 -23.40 -5.11
CA TYR A 202 -23.74 -24.84 -4.97
C TYR A 202 -23.64 -25.52 -6.34
N GLY A 203 -22.61 -26.34 -6.53
CA GLY A 203 -22.31 -26.99 -7.81
C GLY A 203 -21.56 -26.12 -8.83
N LEU A 204 -21.44 -24.81 -8.62
CA LEU A 204 -20.71 -23.89 -9.51
C LEU A 204 -19.33 -23.53 -8.94
N VAL A 205 -19.27 -23.17 -7.66
CA VAL A 205 -18.02 -22.85 -6.95
C VAL A 205 -17.90 -23.75 -5.72
N PRO A 206 -16.92 -24.69 -5.70
CA PRO A 206 -16.69 -25.58 -4.56
C PRO A 206 -16.47 -24.82 -3.25
N THR A 207 -16.97 -25.39 -2.15
CA THR A 207 -16.92 -24.73 -0.83
C THR A 207 -15.50 -24.36 -0.40
N TRP A 208 -14.56 -25.27 -0.60
CA TRP A 208 -13.16 -25.02 -0.23
C TRP A 208 -12.56 -23.84 -1.01
N ILE A 209 -12.99 -23.60 -2.25
CA ILE A 209 -12.49 -22.50 -3.09
C ILE A 209 -12.96 -21.16 -2.56
N TRP A 210 -14.27 -20.94 -2.45
CA TRP A 210 -14.75 -19.63 -2.01
C TRP A 210 -14.36 -19.34 -0.56
N VAL A 211 -14.29 -20.36 0.31
CA VAL A 211 -13.78 -20.19 1.69
C VAL A 211 -12.31 -19.77 1.66
N SER A 212 -11.49 -20.42 0.84
CA SER A 212 -10.07 -20.05 0.69
C SER A 212 -9.89 -18.63 0.16
N TRP A 213 -10.71 -18.20 -0.80
CA TRP A 213 -10.70 -16.83 -1.33
C TRP A 213 -11.09 -15.83 -0.24
N ALA A 214 -12.16 -16.11 0.52
CA ALA A 214 -12.59 -15.25 1.61
C ALA A 214 -11.48 -15.05 2.66
N VAL A 215 -10.79 -16.14 3.06
CA VAL A 215 -9.68 -16.07 4.02
C VAL A 215 -8.52 -15.22 3.48
N VAL A 216 -8.12 -15.46 2.22
CA VAL A 216 -7.02 -14.70 1.58
C VAL A 216 -7.37 -13.21 1.50
N VAL A 217 -8.56 -12.89 0.99
CA VAL A 217 -8.98 -11.49 0.78
C VAL A 217 -9.17 -10.77 2.12
N PHE A 218 -9.75 -11.43 3.13
CA PHE A 218 -9.89 -10.85 4.47
C PHE A 218 -8.53 -10.54 5.09
N SER A 219 -7.58 -11.47 4.97
CA SER A 219 -6.21 -11.28 5.46
C SER A 219 -5.52 -10.12 4.74
N ALA A 220 -5.63 -10.05 3.40
CA ALA A 220 -5.06 -8.96 2.61
C ALA A 220 -5.63 -7.60 3.00
N ILE A 221 -6.95 -7.50 3.19
CA ILE A 221 -7.63 -6.28 3.66
C ILE A 221 -7.12 -5.88 5.06
N GLY A 222 -7.01 -6.83 5.99
CA GLY A 222 -6.51 -6.57 7.33
C GLY A 222 -5.09 -5.99 7.32
N VAL A 223 -4.20 -6.57 6.51
CA VAL A 223 -2.83 -6.05 6.30
C VAL A 223 -2.86 -4.66 5.66
N SER A 224 -3.70 -4.42 4.67
CA SER A 224 -3.86 -3.09 4.04
C SER A 224 -4.33 -2.02 5.02
N ILE A 225 -5.27 -2.34 5.91
CA ILE A 225 -5.77 -1.42 6.95
C ILE A 225 -4.64 -1.08 7.94
N LEU A 226 -3.92 -2.10 8.42
CA LEU A 226 -2.77 -1.88 9.31
C LEU A 226 -1.70 -1.02 8.62
N TRP A 227 -1.40 -1.31 7.35
CA TRP A 227 -0.41 -0.58 6.58
C TRP A 227 -0.79 0.91 6.45
N VAL A 228 -2.01 1.25 6.02
CA VAL A 228 -2.41 2.66 5.88
C VAL A 228 -2.53 3.37 7.23
N TYR A 229 -2.92 2.65 8.29
CA TYR A 229 -2.90 3.19 9.65
C TYR A 229 -1.49 3.64 10.06
N THR A 230 -0.47 2.81 9.83
CA THR A 230 0.92 3.21 10.15
C THR A 230 1.37 4.44 9.35
N ARG A 231 0.92 4.59 8.09
CA ARG A 231 1.22 5.76 7.26
C ARG A 231 0.53 7.03 7.76
N TRP A 232 -0.70 6.94 8.25
CA TRP A 232 -1.38 8.06 8.89
C TRP A 232 -0.68 8.50 10.18
N VAL A 233 -0.31 7.55 11.03
CA VAL A 233 0.44 7.80 12.26
C VAL A 233 1.77 8.51 11.94
N GLU A 234 2.51 8.01 10.95
CA GLU A 234 3.77 8.59 10.51
C GLU A 234 3.59 10.02 10.00
N LEU A 235 2.62 10.27 9.12
CA LEU A 235 2.34 11.61 8.58
C LEU A 235 1.96 12.62 9.68
N ILE A 236 1.12 12.21 10.63
CA ILE A 236 0.70 13.07 11.74
C ILE A 236 1.89 13.34 12.67
N SER A 237 2.71 12.31 12.95
CA SER A 237 3.90 12.43 13.78
C SER A 237 4.95 13.35 13.16
N GLU A 238 5.20 13.23 11.85
CA GLU A 238 6.10 14.12 11.11
C GLU A 238 5.63 15.59 11.18
N ARG A 239 4.35 15.85 10.93
CA ARG A 239 3.77 17.21 10.99
C ARG A 239 3.89 17.83 12.38
N ARG A 240 3.49 17.09 13.41
CA ARG A 240 3.61 17.52 14.81
C ARG A 240 5.06 17.82 15.18
N THR A 241 5.99 16.95 14.79
CA THR A 241 7.42 17.15 15.05
C THR A 241 7.90 18.44 14.38
N GLY A 242 7.48 18.69 13.14
CA GLY A 242 7.73 19.96 12.44
C GLY A 242 7.29 21.19 13.24
N GLU A 243 6.08 21.17 13.79
CA GLU A 243 5.58 22.30 14.58
C GLU A 243 6.34 22.51 15.89
N TYR A 244 6.77 21.45 16.58
CA TYR A 244 7.66 21.59 17.73
C TYR A 244 9.05 22.10 17.35
N LEU A 245 9.57 21.72 16.18
CA LEU A 245 10.83 22.27 15.67
C LEU A 245 10.69 23.77 15.35
N ASP A 246 9.55 24.21 14.83
CA ASP A 246 9.27 25.62 14.57
C ASP A 246 9.17 26.43 15.86
N ILE A 247 8.55 25.89 16.92
CA ILE A 247 8.57 26.49 18.27
C ILE A 247 10.02 26.60 18.77
N ALA A 248 10.77 25.50 18.73
CA ALA A 248 12.16 25.50 19.19
C ALA A 248 12.99 26.57 18.47
N LYS A 249 12.85 26.67 17.15
CA LYS A 249 13.50 27.68 16.33
C LYS A 249 13.08 29.11 16.70
N THR A 250 11.78 29.35 16.88
CA THR A 250 11.23 30.68 17.23
C THR A 250 11.81 31.21 18.54
N TYR A 251 11.97 30.34 19.53
CA TYR A 251 12.51 30.71 20.84
C TYR A 251 14.03 30.51 20.98
N GLY A 252 14.74 30.18 19.89
CA GLY A 252 16.19 29.98 19.91
C GLY A 252 16.65 28.78 20.75
N LEU A 253 15.78 27.79 20.94
CA LEU A 253 16.04 26.59 21.72
C LEU A 253 16.47 25.43 20.82
N HIS A 254 17.39 24.60 21.31
CA HIS A 254 17.66 23.33 20.67
C HIS A 254 16.46 22.38 20.87
N PRO A 255 16.00 21.62 19.84
CA PRO A 255 14.81 20.77 19.95
C PRO A 255 14.84 19.76 21.09
N VAL A 256 16.00 19.14 21.32
CA VAL A 256 16.20 18.20 22.45
C VAL A 256 15.99 18.93 23.77
N SER A 257 16.50 20.15 23.89
CA SER A 257 16.42 20.92 25.11
C SER A 257 15.00 21.41 25.40
N LEU A 258 14.24 21.78 24.36
CA LEU A 258 12.80 22.07 24.47
C LEU A 258 12.03 20.86 25.01
N ALA A 259 12.22 19.69 24.40
CA ALA A 259 11.49 18.47 24.77
C ALA A 259 11.81 18.02 26.20
N ILE A 260 13.09 17.98 26.59
CA ILE A 260 13.50 17.57 27.93
C ILE A 260 13.04 18.59 28.99
N ALA A 261 13.19 19.89 28.73
CA ALA A 261 12.76 20.94 29.66
C ALA A 261 11.25 20.92 29.89
N PHE A 262 10.45 20.59 28.87
CA PHE A 262 9.00 20.42 29.01
C PHE A 262 8.65 19.26 29.95
N VAL A 263 9.28 18.10 29.77
CA VAL A 263 9.03 16.91 30.61
C VAL A 263 9.48 17.14 32.05
N LEU A 264 10.66 17.73 32.26
CA LEU A 264 11.20 18.02 33.60
C LEU A 264 10.35 19.01 34.41
N GLN A 265 9.55 19.85 33.76
CA GLN A 265 8.68 20.81 34.45
C GLN A 265 7.33 20.21 34.88
N HIS A 266 7.01 18.99 34.45
CA HIS A 266 5.76 18.36 34.85
C HIS A 266 5.85 17.88 36.31
N PRO A 267 4.90 18.24 37.20
CA PRO A 267 5.03 18.03 38.65
C PRO A 267 5.07 16.55 39.08
N LEU A 268 4.59 15.64 38.21
CA LEU A 268 4.63 14.19 38.46
C LEU A 268 5.91 13.50 37.95
N VAL A 269 6.82 14.23 37.32
CA VAL A 269 8.07 13.67 36.77
C VAL A 269 9.18 13.80 37.80
N ALA A 270 9.70 12.68 38.28
CA ALA A 270 10.86 12.65 39.17
C ALA A 270 12.20 12.72 38.42
N SER A 271 12.28 12.07 37.26
CA SER A 271 13.48 12.00 36.42
C SER A 271 13.12 11.76 34.97
N VAL A 272 13.96 12.22 34.03
CA VAL A 272 13.83 11.93 32.60
C VAL A 272 14.90 10.94 32.17
N VAL A 273 14.48 9.82 31.59
CA VAL A 273 15.38 8.83 30.98
C VAL A 273 15.61 9.21 29.52
N PHE A 274 16.86 9.27 29.11
CA PHE A 274 17.26 9.62 27.75
C PHE A 274 18.34 8.67 27.22
N GLY A 275 18.37 8.48 25.91
CA GLY A 275 19.43 7.74 25.22
C GLY A 275 20.34 8.68 24.44
N ALA A 276 21.66 8.48 24.53
CA ALA A 276 22.65 9.22 23.77
C ALA A 276 23.72 8.28 23.22
N THR A 277 23.97 8.35 21.91
CA THR A 277 25.04 7.57 21.24
C THR A 277 26.24 8.45 20.88
N LYS A 278 26.14 9.76 21.11
CA LYS A 278 27.20 10.75 20.84
C LYS A 278 27.29 11.77 21.97
N SER A 279 28.50 12.22 22.29
CA SER A 279 28.74 13.14 23.42
C SER A 279 28.09 14.52 23.25
N TRP A 280 27.83 14.97 22.02
CA TRP A 280 27.13 16.24 21.80
C TRP A 280 25.66 16.18 22.22
N GLN A 281 25.01 15.00 22.14
CA GLN A 281 23.63 14.83 22.60
C GLN A 281 23.53 14.99 24.12
N LEU A 282 24.52 14.49 24.86
CA LEU A 282 24.60 14.63 26.32
C LEU A 282 24.68 16.12 26.74
N ARG A 283 25.44 16.93 26.00
CA ARG A 283 25.53 18.38 26.27
C ARG A 283 24.17 19.07 26.14
N GLU A 284 23.39 18.75 25.10
CA GLU A 284 22.05 19.31 24.92
C GLU A 284 21.11 18.91 26.06
N VAL A 285 21.14 17.64 26.48
CA VAL A 285 20.31 17.16 27.59
C VAL A 285 20.69 17.85 28.92
N ILE A 286 21.99 17.99 29.22
CA ILE A 286 22.44 18.69 30.43
C ILE A 286 22.05 20.18 30.39
N ASN A 287 22.15 20.81 29.22
CA ASN A 287 21.71 22.19 29.03
C ASN A 287 20.20 22.33 29.27
N ALA A 288 19.39 21.35 28.86
CA ALA A 288 17.95 21.34 29.08
C ALA A 288 17.56 21.45 30.56
N CYS A 289 18.33 20.86 31.48
CA CYS A 289 18.09 20.94 32.93
C CYS A 289 18.17 22.38 33.48
N LYS A 290 18.81 23.30 32.74
CA LYS A 290 18.96 24.71 33.13
C LYS A 290 17.88 25.60 32.50
N ILE A 291 17.06 25.05 31.61
CA ILE A 291 16.05 25.81 30.86
C ILE A 291 14.74 25.74 31.63
N LYS A 292 14.20 26.92 31.95
CA LYS A 292 12.82 27.07 32.42
C LYS A 292 11.99 27.61 31.26
N LEU A 293 11.05 26.81 30.78
CA LEU A 293 10.15 27.23 29.69
C LEU A 293 9.19 28.28 30.24
N THR A 294 8.95 29.33 29.47
CA THR A 294 7.97 30.36 29.84
C THR A 294 6.55 29.82 29.63
N SER A 295 5.56 30.45 30.29
CA SER A 295 4.15 30.12 30.10
C SER A 295 3.74 30.20 28.63
N GLU A 296 4.30 31.15 27.88
CA GLU A 296 4.06 31.32 26.44
C GLU A 296 4.51 30.09 25.63
N VAL A 297 5.74 29.60 25.88
CA VAL A 297 6.25 28.40 25.19
C VAL A 297 5.40 27.17 25.53
N ILE A 298 4.99 27.03 26.79
CA ILE A 298 4.12 25.93 27.23
C ILE A 298 2.74 26.03 26.55
N GLU A 299 2.19 27.24 26.40
CA GLU A 299 0.92 27.45 25.70
C GLU A 299 1.01 27.04 24.23
N GLU A 300 2.09 27.42 23.53
CA GLU A 300 2.32 27.02 22.15
C GLU A 300 2.47 25.49 22.01
N ILE A 301 3.22 24.84 22.91
CA ILE A 301 3.30 23.37 22.96
C ILE A 301 1.90 22.75 23.16
N ASN A 302 1.10 23.30 24.07
CA ASN A 302 -0.25 22.80 24.34
C ASN A 302 -1.19 23.01 23.14
N LYS A 303 -1.03 24.08 22.37
CA LYS A 303 -1.77 24.31 21.11
C LYS A 303 -1.39 23.29 20.03
N VAL A 304 -0.14 22.85 19.97
CA VAL A 304 0.26 21.74 19.08
C VAL A 304 -0.33 20.43 19.59
N HIS A 305 -0.22 20.14 20.89
CA HIS A 305 -0.77 18.92 21.48
C HIS A 305 -2.28 18.80 21.33
N SER A 306 -3.04 19.89 21.48
CA SER A 306 -4.50 19.88 21.32
C SER A 306 -4.95 19.54 19.90
N ARG A 307 -4.15 19.92 18.88
CA ARG A 307 -4.39 19.56 17.48
C ARG A 307 -3.95 18.13 17.15
N PHE A 308 -2.94 17.62 17.84
CA PHE A 308 -2.38 16.28 17.66
C PHE A 308 -2.31 15.52 18.99
N PRO A 309 -3.45 15.10 19.55
CA PRO A 309 -3.48 14.40 20.84
C PRO A 309 -2.91 12.98 20.67
N ASN A 310 -1.94 12.62 21.52
CA ASN A 310 -1.36 11.28 21.66
C ASN A 310 -1.16 10.46 20.36
N PRO A 311 -0.47 10.98 19.33
CA PRO A 311 -0.35 10.32 18.03
C PRO A 311 0.69 9.17 18.01
N CYS A 312 1.48 9.02 19.06
CA CYS A 312 2.42 7.92 19.25
C CYS A 312 2.21 7.34 20.66
N PRO A 313 1.11 6.61 20.89
CA PRO A 313 0.74 6.07 22.19
C PRO A 313 1.62 4.90 22.64
#